data_AF-A0A2Z2MBD2-F1
#
_entry.id   AF-A0A2Z2MBD2-F1
#
_cell.length_a   1.000
_cell.length_b   1.000
_cell.length_c   1.000
_cell.angle_alpha   90.00
_cell.angle_beta   90.00
_cell.angle_gamma   90.00
#
_symmetry.space_group_name_H-M   'P 1'
#
loop_
_entity.id
_entity.type
_entity.pdbx_description
1 polymer ?
#
loop_
_entity_poly.entity_id
_entity_poly.type
_entity_poly.pdbx_seq_one_letter_code
_entity_poly.pdbx_strand_id
1 'polypeptide(L)' 'MEEIEAVYENGVFKPLKKPHLKDKEKVVIVVKEKVLTKNFIQRLEELGKTLPKFQNPSKLLEEDRR' A
#
# COMPACT_ATOMS: atom_id res chain seq x y z
N MET A 1 6.57 17.04 6.14
CA MET A 1 5.15 16.68 5.92
C MET A 1 4.87 15.49 6.83
N GLU A 2 3.92 15.60 7.74
CA GLU A 2 3.50 14.51 8.63
C GLU A 2 2.30 13.82 7.97
N GLU A 3 2.38 12.50 7.77
CA GLU A 3 1.23 11.70 7.31
C GLU A 3 0.48 11.16 8.53
N ILE A 4 -0.76 11.61 8.71
CA ILE A 4 -1.62 11.20 9.82
C ILE A 4 -2.56 10.10 9.32
N GLU A 5 -2.40 8.89 9.84
CA GLU A 5 -3.38 7.83 9.62
C GLU A 5 -4.56 8.02 10.58
N ALA A 6 -5.78 7.97 10.04
CA ALA A 6 -7.00 8.17 10.79
C ALA A 6 -8.11 7.21 10.35
N VAL A 7 -9.01 6.87 11.28
CA VAL A 7 -10.24 6.15 11.00
C VAL A 7 -11.37 7.16 10.92
N TYR A 8 -12.23 7.02 9.91
CA TYR A 8 -13.41 7.86 9.77
C TYR A 8 -14.62 7.17 10.42
N GLU A 9 -15.17 7.78 11.47
CA GLU A 9 -16.33 7.26 12.19
C GLU A 9 -17.34 8.38 12.44
N ASN A 10 -18.59 8.18 11.99
CA ASN A 10 -19.71 9.10 12.24
C ASN A 10 -19.42 10.57 11.91
N GLY A 11 -18.73 10.86 10.79
CA GLY A 11 -18.43 12.24 10.40
C GLY A 11 -17.10 12.79 10.94
N VAL A 12 -16.38 12.03 11.78
CA VAL A 12 -15.16 12.49 12.45
C VAL A 12 -13.95 11.64 12.04
N PHE A 13 -12.88 12.30 11.61
CA PHE A 13 -11.56 11.65 11.42
C PHE A 13 -10.85 11.52 12.76
N LYS A 14 -10.75 10.29 13.27
CA LYS A 14 -10.05 9.96 14.51
C LYS A 14 -8.63 9.48 14.19
N PRO A 15 -7.59 10.25 14.55
CA PRO A 15 -6.23 9.85 14.24
C PRO A 15 -5.79 8.64 15.08
N LEU A 16 -5.05 7.72 14.48
CA LEU A 16 -4.50 6.55 15.18
C LEU A 16 -3.40 6.92 16.18
N LYS A 17 -2.71 8.04 15.93
CA LYS A 17 -1.68 8.63 16.80
C LYS A 17 -1.96 10.11 16.96
N LYS A 18 -1.62 10.68 18.13
CA LYS A 18 -1.80 12.11 18.39
C LYS A 18 -0.94 12.93 17.42
N PRO A 19 -1.55 13.70 16.50
CA PRO A 19 -0.80 14.50 15.55
C PRO A 19 -0.21 15.75 16.20
N HIS A 20 0.88 16.27 15.63
CA HIS A 20 1.51 17.50 16.13
C HIS A 20 0.84 18.75 15.54
N LEU A 21 -0.43 18.97 15.88
CA LEU A 21 -1.24 20.10 15.42
C LEU A 21 -1.64 21.01 16.59
N LYS A 22 -1.75 22.31 16.32
CA LYS A 22 -2.28 23.29 17.26
C LYS A 22 -3.80 23.21 17.32
N ASP A 23 -4.37 23.66 18.43
CA ASP A 23 -5.83 23.77 18.55
C ASP A 23 -6.41 24.68 17.46
N LYS A 24 -7.45 24.18 16.78
CA LYS A 24 -8.16 24.85 15.67
C LYS A 24 -7.29 25.10 14.42
N GLU A 25 -6.19 24.37 14.27
CA GLU A 25 -5.38 24.42 13.05
C GLU A 25 -6.16 23.86 11.85
N LYS A 26 -6.18 24.60 10.74
CA LYS A 26 -6.82 24.17 9.49
C LYS A 26 -5.84 23.29 8.73
N VAL A 27 -6.27 22.08 8.36
CA VAL A 27 -5.46 21.11 7.62
C VAL A 27 -6.16 20.66 6.35
N VAL A 28 -5.38 20.23 5.35
CA VAL A 28 -5.89 19.59 4.14
C VAL A 28 -5.82 18.08 4.32
N ILE A 29 -6.93 17.40 4.08
CA ILE A 29 -7.01 15.93 4.16
C ILE A 29 -6.82 15.36 2.76
N VAL A 30 -5.85 14.45 2.61
CA VAL A 30 -5.64 13.68 1.38
C VAL A 30 -6.03 12.24 1.66
N VAL A 31 -7.12 11.78 1.07
CA VAL A 31 -7.55 10.39 1.17
C VAL A 31 -6.78 9.58 0.14
N LYS A 32 -5.81 8.79 0.59
CA LYS A 32 -5.10 7.82 -0.26
C LYS A 32 -5.85 6.49 -0.21
N GLU A 33 -6.43 6.05 -1.32
CA GLU A 33 -6.94 4.68 -1.41
C GLU A 33 -5.77 3.68 -1.33
N LYS A 34 -5.76 2.83 -0.30
CA LYS A 34 -4.85 1.67 -0.27
C LYS A 34 -5.36 0.67 -1.31
N VAL A 35 -4.76 0.67 -2.51
CA VAL A 35 -5.02 -0.27 -3.61
C VAL A 35 -4.72 -1.73 -3.21
N LEU A 36 -3.95 -1.93 -2.14
CA LEU A 36 -3.68 -3.24 -1.52
C LEU A 36 -4.90 -3.73 -0.73
N THR A 37 -5.96 -4.07 -1.45
CA THR A 37 -7.07 -4.83 -0.88
C THR A 37 -6.60 -6.25 -0.54
N LYS A 38 -7.24 -6.90 0.45
CA LYS A 38 -6.99 -8.32 0.75
C LYS A 38 -7.11 -9.18 -0.51
N ASN A 39 -8.05 -8.84 -1.40
CA ASN A 39 -8.24 -9.48 -2.70
C ASN A 39 -7.02 -9.34 -3.62
N PHE A 40 -6.33 -8.19 -3.61
CA PHE A 40 -5.12 -7.99 -4.40
C PHE A 40 -3.97 -8.88 -3.90
N ILE A 41 -3.80 -9.01 -2.58
CA ILE A 41 -2.79 -9.91 -1.98
C ILE A 41 -3.12 -11.37 -2.28
N GLN A 42 -4.39 -11.78 -2.15
CA GLN A 42 -4.81 -13.14 -2.51
C GLN A 42 -4.52 -13.47 -3.97
N ARG A 43 -4.80 -12.54 -4.91
CA ARG A 43 -4.49 -12.73 -6.32
C ARG A 43 -2.99 -12.83 -6.59
N LEU A 44 -2.15 -12.08 -5.87
CA LEU A 44 -0.70 -12.19 -5.98
C LEU A 44 -0.18 -13.56 -5.47
N GLU A 45 -0.73 -14.07 -4.37
CA GLU A 45 -0.39 -15.41 -3.88
C GLU A 45 -0.81 -16.52 -4.85
N GLU A 46 -2.00 -16.41 -5.44
CA GLU A 46 -2.48 -17.36 -6.47
C GLU A 46 -1.56 -17.35 -7.70
N LEU A 47 -1.21 -16.15 -8.20
CA LEU A 47 -0.28 -16.01 -9.31
C LEU A 47 1.09 -16.61 -8.98
N GLY A 48 1.61 -16.39 -7.77
CA GLY A 48 2.87 -16.97 -7.31
C GLY A 48 2.86 -18.51 -7.24
N LYS A 49 1.69 -19.13 -7.04
CA LYS A 49 1.55 -20.60 -7.04
C LYS A 49 1.44 -21.18 -8.45
N THR A 50 0.80 -20.46 -9.38
CA THR A 50 0.61 -20.91 -10.77
C THR A 50 1.83 -20.64 -11.65
N LEU A 51 2.66 -19.68 -11.29
CA LEU A 51 3.88 -19.39 -12.04
C LEU A 51 4.87 -20.55 -11.87
N PRO A 52 5.42 -21.10 -12.97
CA PRO A 52 6.45 -22.11 -12.87
C PRO A 52 7.64 -21.51 -12.10
N LYS A 53 8.15 -22.24 -11.11
CA LYS A 53 9.33 -21.81 -10.36
C LYS A 53 10.52 -21.82 -11.33
N PHE A 54 10.80 -20.68 -11.94
CA PHE A 54 11.98 -20.51 -12.78
C PHE A 54 13.22 -20.71 -11.89
N GLN A 55 13.89 -21.85 -12.06
CA GLN A 55 15.07 -22.21 -11.25
C GLN A 55 16.27 -21.27 -11.47
N ASN A 56 16.25 -20.40 -12.49
CA ASN A 56 17.28 -19.37 -12.70
C ASN A 56 16.77 -18.22 -13.58
N PRO A 57 16.09 -17.21 -13.01
CA PRO A 57 15.65 -16.01 -13.74
C PRO A 57 16.80 -15.25 -14.40
N SER A 58 18.00 -15.36 -13.83
CA SER A 58 19.24 -14.74 -14.30
C SER A 58 19.72 -15.28 -15.66
N LYS A 59 19.54 -16.58 -15.95
CA LYS A 59 19.95 -17.15 -17.25
C LYS A 59 19.06 -16.68 -18.41
N LEU A 60 17.76 -16.50 -18.16
CA LEU A 60 16.81 -16.00 -19.15
C LEU A 60 17.12 -14.55 -19.57
N LEU A 61 17.50 -13.71 -18.61
CA LEU A 61 17.85 -12.31 -18.87
C LEU A 61 19.21 -12.14 -19.59
N GLU A 62 20.10 -13.14 -19.51
CA GLU A 62 21.37 -13.17 -20.25
C GLU A 62 21.16 -13.57 -21.71
N GLU A 63 20.19 -14.45 -22.00
CA GLU A 63 19.85 -14.86 -23.37
C GLU A 63 19.19 -13.73 -24.18
N ASP A 64 18.33 -12.93 -23.57
CA ASP A 64 17.67 -11.76 -24.21
C ASP A 64 18.63 -10.57 -24.43
N ARG A 65 19.84 -10.60 -23.87
CA ARG A 65 20.86 -9.53 -24.04
C ARG A 65 21.82 -9.75 -25.21
N ARG A 66 21.66 -10.82 -25.98
CA ARG A 66 22.46 -11.10 -27.20
C ARG A 66 21.74 -10.67 -28.47
#